data_AF-A0A0R2JKG0-F1
#
_entry.id   AF-A0A0R2JKG0-F1
#
_cell.length_a   1.000
_cell.length_b   1.000
_cell.length_c   1.000
_cell.angle_alpha   90.00
_cell.angle_beta   90.00
_cell.angle_gamma   90.00
#
_symmetry.space_group_name_H-M   'P 1'
#
loop_
_entity.id
_entity.type
_entity.pdbx_description
1 polymer ?
#
loop_
_entity_poly.entity_id
_entity_poly.type
_entity_poly.pdbx_seq_one_letter_code
_entity_poly.pdbx_strand_id
1 'polypeptide(L)'
;MVKNIVIVGAGYAGVTATHQLAQQLEAQSEYQVVLLDDHPFFTYRTSLHEVAAKRIESSDVQFDLRQLFMHQKNVKIVTTHVEQIDVETKTLTTSVGPIEYEQLIWSSGVEAKTTVPGVAEYGFPFWSLDQATRLRVQIEEMVRQGAIELEAKERQAKLRLVVVGGNNTGIQMLGELLDERRVLAKANQLRQREIELVLVEKQPQILASLADKRISQKVANYLKHQGVKIYLHQTVETVTAEGVVLNDGTQLMSRTVIWAGGTQGRQQVTNLSFTTNEQQHVEVDALMQVQGLKDVYAVGDAIQKADNRLSNVNTAVQEAKVAAHNIQVKVRDKGELQKMKPAAQRIFISVGSRYGVAVWKSHLAMTGFLARHAKHWSNLYFLRSIGSFYQMVKYIQREIFESTAKLPEQQGNVANVGNILWSVPLRLATGVFLMITGVAVGSGVGGFFALVGIALFIGFMTTLAGFLTLILSLIMLGTSFSISALLLPFVGIALMNGAGRSFGVDHWLIPWLEKNLGTLITGDSKASYNDLAEK
;
A
#
# COMPACT_ATOMS: atom_id res chain seq x y z
N MET A 1 17.52 29.37 19.06
CA MET A 1 17.54 28.68 17.76
C MET A 1 16.40 27.69 17.73
N VAL A 2 15.79 27.45 16.57
CA VAL A 2 14.80 26.38 16.40
C VAL A 2 15.55 25.05 16.48
N LYS A 3 15.05 24.12 17.29
CA LYS A 3 15.64 22.80 17.52
C LYS A 3 15.00 21.77 16.60
N ASN A 4 15.82 20.98 15.92
CA ASN A 4 15.34 20.00 14.96
C ASN A 4 15.01 18.67 15.63
N ILE A 5 13.83 18.12 15.33
CA ILE A 5 13.49 16.72 15.59
C ILE A 5 13.55 16.03 14.24
N VAL A 6 14.59 15.22 14.03
CA VAL A 6 14.89 14.64 12.73
C VAL A 6 14.30 13.24 12.64
N ILE A 7 13.67 12.92 11.51
CA ILE A 7 13.17 11.59 11.18
C ILE A 7 13.85 11.16 9.89
N VAL A 8 14.51 10.01 9.90
CA VAL A 8 15.16 9.43 8.72
C VAL A 8 14.31 8.29 8.16
N GLY A 9 13.95 8.40 6.89
CA GLY A 9 13.11 7.47 6.16
C GLY A 9 11.64 7.89 6.18
N ALA A 10 11.07 8.18 5.02
CA ALA A 10 9.65 8.45 4.83
C ALA A 10 8.88 7.16 4.50
N GLY A 11 9.09 6.11 5.29
CA GLY A 11 8.29 4.88 5.26
C GLY A 11 7.02 4.99 6.12
N TYR A 12 6.32 3.86 6.33
CA TYR A 12 5.09 3.82 7.16
C TYR A 12 5.33 4.39 8.57
N ALA A 13 6.45 4.02 9.18
CA ALA A 13 6.81 4.49 10.52
C ALA A 13 7.20 5.98 10.52
N GLY A 14 8.10 6.41 9.63
CA GLY A 14 8.56 7.80 9.59
C GLY A 14 7.48 8.81 9.24
N VAL A 15 6.59 8.50 8.28
CA VAL A 15 5.43 9.35 7.97
C VAL A 15 4.48 9.45 9.16
N THR A 16 4.22 8.32 9.84
CA THR A 16 3.37 8.31 11.04
C THR A 16 3.99 9.15 12.16
N ALA A 17 5.28 8.98 12.42
CA ALA A 17 6.00 9.73 13.44
C ALA A 17 6.02 11.23 13.13
N THR A 18 6.28 11.60 11.88
CA THR A 18 6.27 12.99 11.41
C THR A 18 4.90 13.62 11.62
N HIS A 19 3.81 12.95 11.20
CA HIS A 19 2.46 13.45 11.38
C HIS A 19 2.11 13.64 12.86
N GLN A 20 2.46 12.66 13.71
CA GLN A 20 2.19 12.75 15.14
C GLN A 20 2.99 13.86 15.80
N LEU A 21 4.30 13.96 15.56
CA LEU A 21 5.15 15.01 16.12
C LEU A 21 4.72 16.40 15.65
N ALA A 22 4.36 16.55 14.37
CA ALA A 22 3.88 17.80 13.82
C ALA A 22 2.65 18.32 14.57
N GLN A 23 1.66 17.45 14.82
CA GLN A 23 0.46 17.79 15.61
C GLN A 23 0.80 18.02 17.08
N GLN A 24 1.64 17.15 17.65
CA GLN A 24 2.00 17.19 19.06
C GLN A 24 2.87 18.39 19.42
N LEU A 25 3.55 19.02 18.47
CA LEU A 25 4.48 20.13 18.69
C LEU A 25 4.07 21.41 17.95
N GLU A 26 2.85 21.47 17.40
CA GLU A 26 2.35 22.61 16.63
C GLU A 26 2.39 23.93 17.43
N ALA A 27 2.15 23.86 18.74
CA ALA A 27 2.18 25.02 19.64
C ALA A 27 3.58 25.42 20.12
N GLN A 28 4.63 24.65 19.80
CA GLN A 28 6.00 24.87 20.26
C GLN A 28 6.86 25.40 19.12
N SER A 29 6.87 26.73 18.96
CA SER A 29 7.64 27.41 17.91
C SER A 29 9.15 27.15 17.96
N GLU A 30 9.67 26.68 19.10
CA GLU A 30 11.06 26.35 19.29
C GLU A 30 11.47 25.00 18.68
N TYR A 31 10.52 24.16 18.23
CA TYR A 31 10.81 22.87 17.60
C TYR A 31 10.34 22.82 16.13
N GLN A 32 11.18 22.25 15.27
CA GLN A 32 10.85 21.94 13.88
C GLN A 32 11.04 20.44 13.63
N VAL A 33 10.07 19.83 12.94
CA VAL A 33 10.15 18.44 12.52
C VAL A 33 10.80 18.39 11.15
N VAL A 34 11.91 17.66 11.01
CA VAL A 34 12.65 17.54 9.75
C VAL A 34 12.59 16.09 9.27
N LEU A 35 11.89 15.83 8.18
CA LEU A 35 11.77 14.51 7.56
C LEU A 35 12.78 14.38 6.42
N LEU A 36 13.71 13.43 6.55
CA LEU A 36 14.72 13.09 5.55
C LEU A 36 14.33 11.80 4.83
N ASP A 37 14.39 11.78 3.51
CA ASP A 37 14.26 10.56 2.70
C ASP A 37 15.04 10.67 1.39
N ASP A 38 15.43 9.54 0.82
CA ASP A 38 16.09 9.47 -0.49
C ASP A 38 15.19 9.99 -1.62
N HIS A 39 13.87 9.98 -1.43
CA HIS A 39 12.87 10.36 -2.43
C HIS A 39 11.94 11.48 -1.92
N PRO A 40 11.38 12.32 -2.81
CA PRO A 40 10.41 13.35 -2.43
C PRO A 40 8.99 12.80 -2.16
N PHE A 41 8.81 11.48 -2.17
CA PHE A 41 7.52 10.81 -2.03
C PHE A 41 7.59 9.64 -1.04
N PHE A 42 6.49 9.42 -0.32
CA PHE A 42 6.24 8.19 0.42
C PHE A 42 5.85 7.09 -0.57
N THR A 43 6.50 5.93 -0.48
CA THR A 43 6.12 4.74 -1.28
C THR A 43 5.15 3.86 -0.49
N TYR A 44 3.96 3.59 -1.05
CA TYR A 44 3.00 2.63 -0.49
C TYR A 44 3.45 1.19 -0.72
N ARG A 45 4.47 0.76 0.04
CA ARG A 45 5.21 -0.49 -0.20
C ARG A 45 4.33 -1.75 -0.19
N THR A 46 3.19 -1.73 0.51
CA THR A 46 2.26 -2.85 0.54
C THR A 46 1.61 -3.17 -0.80
N SER A 47 1.77 -2.33 -1.83
CA SER A 47 1.25 -2.59 -3.19
C SER A 47 2.37 -2.77 -4.23
N LEU A 48 3.64 -2.96 -3.83
CA LEU A 48 4.74 -3.17 -4.79
C LEU A 48 4.58 -4.44 -5.64
N HIS A 49 3.95 -5.48 -5.10
CA HIS A 49 3.63 -6.68 -5.88
C HIS A 49 2.66 -6.39 -7.03
N GLU A 50 1.76 -5.42 -6.86
CA GLU A 50 0.80 -4.99 -7.86
C GLU A 50 1.48 -4.19 -8.98
N VAL A 51 2.48 -3.37 -8.62
CA VAL A 51 3.34 -2.66 -9.59
C VAL A 51 4.19 -3.66 -10.38
N ALA A 52 4.85 -4.60 -9.67
CA ALA A 52 5.71 -5.62 -10.27
C ALA A 52 4.96 -6.53 -11.27
N ALA A 53 3.68 -6.80 -11.01
CA ALA A 53 2.82 -7.56 -11.91
C ALA A 53 1.99 -6.69 -12.88
N LYS A 54 2.26 -5.37 -12.97
CA LYS A 54 1.58 -4.43 -13.87
C LYS A 54 0.04 -4.41 -13.71
N ARG A 55 -0.45 -4.53 -12.48
CA ARG A 55 -1.86 -4.24 -12.16
C ARG A 55 -2.10 -2.74 -11.97
N ILE A 56 -1.15 -2.07 -11.35
CA ILE A 56 -1.16 -0.61 -11.12
C ILE A 56 0.15 0.01 -11.62
N GLU A 57 0.13 1.32 -11.85
CA GLU A 57 1.32 2.04 -12.29
C GLU A 57 2.19 2.50 -11.11
N SER A 58 3.46 2.79 -11.39
CA SER A 58 4.41 3.21 -10.35
C SER A 58 3.99 4.51 -9.66
N SER A 59 3.29 5.41 -10.34
CA SER A 59 2.75 6.65 -9.78
C SER A 59 1.62 6.40 -8.76
N ASP A 60 0.93 5.27 -8.85
CA ASP A 60 -0.21 4.93 -8.00
C ASP A 60 0.17 4.57 -6.55
N VAL A 61 1.47 4.35 -6.33
CA VAL A 61 2.06 4.04 -5.02
C VAL A 61 3.01 5.13 -4.53
N GLN A 62 3.15 6.24 -5.26
CA GLN A 62 3.97 7.39 -4.88
C GLN A 62 3.09 8.50 -4.34
N PHE A 63 3.21 8.79 -3.05
CA PHE A 63 2.49 9.90 -2.43
C PHE A 63 3.48 11.03 -2.15
N ASP A 64 3.31 12.16 -2.82
CA ASP A 64 4.15 13.34 -2.63
C ASP A 64 4.16 13.76 -1.14
N LEU A 65 5.36 13.84 -0.55
CA LEU A 65 5.50 14.17 0.88
C LEU A 65 5.08 15.61 1.17
N ARG A 66 5.31 16.55 0.26
CA ARG A 66 4.92 17.95 0.44
C ARG A 66 3.41 18.06 0.42
N GLN A 67 2.74 17.34 -0.49
CA GLN A 67 1.29 17.25 -0.48
C GLN A 67 0.80 16.61 0.82
N LEU A 68 1.49 15.58 1.34
CA LEU A 68 1.09 14.92 2.57
C LEU A 68 1.19 15.82 3.81
N PHE A 69 2.19 16.69 3.86
CA PHE A 69 2.48 17.56 5.01
C PHE A 69 2.19 19.05 4.77
N MET A 70 1.43 19.40 3.73
CA MET A 70 1.23 20.79 3.30
C MET A 70 0.60 21.70 4.37
N HIS A 71 -0.19 21.12 5.29
CA HIS A 71 -0.91 21.87 6.32
C HIS A 71 -0.09 21.98 7.62
N GLN A 72 1.02 21.25 7.72
CA GLN A 72 1.89 21.21 8.89
C GLN A 72 3.07 22.18 8.68
N LYS A 73 2.88 23.44 9.08
CA LYS A 73 3.88 24.51 8.90
C LYS A 73 5.20 24.27 9.64
N ASN A 74 5.19 23.41 10.66
CA ASN A 74 6.35 23.03 11.46
C ASN A 74 7.08 21.79 10.91
N VAL A 75 6.70 21.29 9.73
CA VAL A 75 7.37 20.17 9.05
C VAL A 75 8.21 20.68 7.89
N LYS A 76 9.48 20.26 7.85
CA LYS A 76 10.40 20.47 6.73
C LYS A 76 10.76 19.13 6.11
N ILE A 77 10.64 19.02 4.80
CA ILE A 77 10.98 17.80 4.05
C ILE A 77 12.28 18.07 3.31
N VAL A 78 13.25 17.18 3.45
CA VAL A 78 14.54 17.26 2.77
C VAL A 78 14.79 15.95 2.05
N THR A 79 14.85 16.02 0.72
CA THR A 79 15.26 14.87 -0.10
C THR A 79 16.78 14.78 -0.07
N THR A 80 17.32 13.86 0.71
CA THR A 80 18.76 13.69 0.91
C THR A 80 19.06 12.28 1.39
N HIS A 81 20.23 11.77 1.03
CA HIS A 81 20.76 10.52 1.55
C HIS A 81 21.57 10.78 2.83
N VAL A 82 21.31 10.02 3.90
CA VAL A 82 22.06 10.10 5.17
C VAL A 82 23.26 9.17 5.11
N GLU A 83 24.47 9.68 5.24
CA GLU A 83 25.69 8.88 5.11
C GLU A 83 26.21 8.41 6.46
N GLN A 84 26.23 9.30 7.44
CA GLN A 84 26.78 9.05 8.77
C GLN A 84 26.00 9.77 9.85
N ILE A 85 26.13 9.29 11.08
CA ILE A 85 25.56 9.89 12.28
C ILE A 85 26.68 10.07 13.29
N ASP A 86 26.90 11.31 13.70
CA ASP A 86 27.71 11.63 14.86
C ASP A 86 26.78 11.86 16.06
N VAL A 87 26.82 10.93 17.00
CA VAL A 87 25.96 10.95 18.18
C VAL A 87 26.49 11.89 19.26
N GLU A 88 27.79 12.18 19.27
CA GLU A 88 28.41 13.10 20.23
C GLU A 88 28.08 14.55 19.88
N THR A 89 28.23 14.91 18.60
CA THR A 89 27.90 16.25 18.10
C THR A 89 26.43 16.38 17.68
N LYS A 90 25.65 15.30 17.76
CA LYS A 90 24.25 15.20 17.32
C LYS A 90 24.01 15.73 15.91
N THR A 91 24.84 15.27 14.97
CA THR A 91 24.82 15.74 13.57
C THR A 91 24.72 14.56 12.60
N LEU A 92 23.86 14.70 11.60
CA LEU A 92 23.79 13.79 10.46
C LEU A 92 24.63 14.34 9.32
N THR A 93 25.53 13.54 8.76
CA THR A 93 26.18 13.86 7.48
C THR A 93 25.27 13.41 6.36
N THR A 94 24.91 14.33 5.46
CA THR A 94 24.01 14.02 4.34
C THR A 94 24.54 14.56 3.03
N SER A 95 23.98 14.07 1.91
CA SER A 95 24.36 14.50 0.56
C SER A 95 24.16 16.00 0.27
N VAL A 96 23.40 16.72 1.11
CA VAL A 96 23.15 18.16 0.98
C VAL A 96 23.82 19.00 2.07
N GLY A 97 24.71 18.39 2.86
CA GLY A 97 25.39 19.01 4.00
C GLY A 97 24.97 18.42 5.35
N PRO A 98 25.60 18.89 6.45
CA PRO A 98 25.30 18.44 7.79
C PRO A 98 23.91 18.91 8.26
N ILE A 99 23.22 18.07 9.04
CA ILE A 99 21.93 18.40 9.66
C ILE A 99 22.00 18.05 11.15
N GLU A 100 21.95 19.07 12.00
CA GLU A 100 21.90 18.91 13.45
C GLU A 100 20.52 18.41 13.93
N TYR A 101 20.50 17.63 15.01
CA TYR A 101 19.28 17.15 15.65
C TYR A 101 19.31 17.30 17.17
N GLU A 102 18.15 17.57 17.78
CA GLU A 102 17.94 17.45 19.22
C GLU A 102 17.50 16.03 19.58
N GLN A 103 16.56 15.47 18.80
CA GLN A 103 16.09 14.09 18.89
C GLN A 103 16.02 13.49 17.47
N LEU A 104 16.30 12.19 17.36
CA LEU A 104 16.33 11.46 16.09
C LEU A 104 15.41 10.24 16.12
N ILE A 105 14.62 10.04 15.06
CA ILE A 105 13.93 8.77 14.77
C ILE A 105 14.53 8.15 13.51
N TRP A 106 15.12 6.97 13.65
CA TRP A 106 15.61 6.16 12.55
C TRP A 106 14.55 5.17 12.07
N SER A 107 14.15 5.29 10.81
CA SER A 107 13.09 4.46 10.21
C SER A 107 13.38 4.06 8.75
N SER A 108 14.65 3.77 8.46
CA SER A 108 15.15 3.39 7.12
C SER A 108 14.50 2.14 6.51
N GLY A 109 13.87 1.32 7.34
CA GLY A 109 13.29 0.03 6.96
C GLY A 109 14.35 -1.03 6.64
N VAL A 110 13.99 -1.97 5.77
CA VAL A 110 14.78 -3.15 5.41
C VAL A 110 15.12 -3.20 3.92
N GLU A 111 16.00 -4.13 3.58
CA GLU A 111 16.34 -4.56 2.22
C GLU A 111 16.12 -6.07 2.04
N ALA A 112 16.22 -6.54 0.80
CA ALA A 112 16.14 -7.96 0.49
C ALA A 112 17.34 -8.71 1.09
N LYS A 113 17.11 -9.85 1.72
CA LYS A 113 18.20 -10.73 2.15
C LYS A 113 18.75 -11.48 0.94
N THR A 114 19.96 -11.15 0.49
CA THR A 114 20.60 -11.72 -0.70
C THR A 114 21.78 -12.65 -0.37
N THR A 115 21.81 -13.22 0.83
CA THR A 115 22.93 -14.08 1.31
C THR A 115 23.05 -15.41 0.57
N VAL A 116 22.02 -15.84 -0.15
CA VAL A 116 22.08 -17.06 -0.97
C VAL A 116 22.85 -16.73 -2.25
N PRO A 117 23.88 -17.52 -2.61
CA PRO A 117 24.71 -17.25 -3.79
C PRO A 117 23.90 -16.99 -5.06
N GLY A 118 24.27 -15.95 -5.80
CA GLY A 118 23.65 -15.57 -7.06
C GLY A 118 22.31 -14.85 -6.97
N VAL A 119 21.71 -14.72 -5.78
CA VAL A 119 20.45 -13.96 -5.61
C VAL A 119 20.64 -12.48 -5.89
N ALA A 120 21.77 -11.89 -5.51
CA ALA A 120 22.03 -10.47 -5.76
C ALA A 120 22.18 -10.16 -7.26
N GLU A 121 22.76 -11.10 -8.01
CA GLU A 121 23.08 -10.96 -9.43
C GLU A 121 21.90 -11.33 -10.35
N TYR A 122 21.22 -12.44 -10.05
CA TYR A 122 20.22 -13.06 -10.93
C TYR A 122 18.80 -13.07 -10.34
N GLY A 123 18.66 -12.80 -9.05
CA GLY A 123 17.37 -12.69 -8.38
C GLY A 123 16.71 -11.33 -8.60
N PHE A 124 15.38 -11.32 -8.62
CA PHE A 124 14.55 -10.13 -8.69
C PHE A 124 13.81 -9.92 -7.37
N PRO A 125 14.43 -9.26 -6.37
CA PRO A 125 13.69 -8.71 -5.24
C PRO A 125 12.77 -7.57 -5.71
N PHE A 126 11.80 -7.18 -4.89
CA PHE A 126 10.84 -6.11 -5.20
C PHE A 126 10.44 -5.32 -3.95
N TRP A 127 11.43 -4.98 -3.11
CA TRP A 127 11.25 -4.26 -1.85
C TRP A 127 11.29 -2.73 -2.01
N SER A 128 11.76 -2.23 -3.16
CA SER A 128 11.65 -0.83 -3.58
C SER A 128 10.81 -0.68 -4.84
N LEU A 129 10.40 0.55 -5.14
CA LEU A 129 9.66 0.85 -6.36
C LEU A 129 10.48 0.57 -7.62
N ASP A 130 11.77 0.90 -7.61
CA ASP A 130 12.69 0.64 -8.72
C ASP A 130 12.84 -0.86 -8.96
N GLN A 131 12.97 -1.63 -7.88
CA GLN A 131 13.04 -3.09 -7.95
C GLN A 131 11.75 -3.70 -8.52
N ALA A 132 10.58 -3.25 -8.05
CA ALA A 132 9.29 -3.69 -8.59
C ALA A 132 9.14 -3.33 -10.09
N THR A 133 9.55 -2.13 -10.48
CA THR A 133 9.50 -1.68 -11.89
C THR A 133 10.45 -2.49 -12.76
N ARG A 134 11.67 -2.78 -12.29
CA ARG A 134 12.64 -3.64 -12.97
C ARG A 134 12.09 -5.06 -13.14
N LEU A 135 11.46 -5.61 -12.10
CA LEU A 135 10.83 -6.93 -12.15
C LEU A 135 9.69 -6.97 -13.17
N ARG A 136 8.84 -5.93 -13.22
CA ARG A 136 7.80 -5.79 -14.25
C ARG A 136 8.40 -5.88 -15.65
N VAL A 137 9.42 -5.07 -15.95
CA VAL A 137 10.10 -5.07 -17.25
C VAL A 137 10.66 -6.46 -17.58
N GLN A 138 11.29 -7.12 -16.61
CA GLN A 138 11.81 -8.47 -16.79
C GLN A 138 10.70 -9.48 -17.16
N ILE A 139 9.59 -9.48 -16.43
CA ILE A 139 8.48 -10.40 -16.69
C ILE A 139 7.92 -10.19 -18.09
N GLU A 140 7.64 -8.93 -18.47
CA GLU A 140 7.09 -8.62 -19.80
C GLU A 140 8.05 -9.03 -20.91
N GLU A 141 9.34 -8.72 -20.75
CA GLU A 141 10.35 -9.02 -21.77
C GLU A 141 10.60 -10.52 -21.91
N MET A 142 10.72 -11.27 -20.81
CA MET A 142 10.92 -12.72 -20.87
C MET A 142 9.72 -13.43 -21.48
N VAL A 143 8.49 -13.01 -21.16
CA VAL A 143 7.31 -13.60 -21.80
C VAL A 143 7.24 -13.28 -23.29
N ARG A 144 7.56 -12.04 -23.67
CA ARG A 144 7.62 -11.63 -25.08
C ARG A 144 8.66 -12.43 -25.87
N GLN A 145 9.87 -12.58 -25.32
CA GLN A 145 10.92 -13.38 -25.94
C GLN A 145 10.55 -14.86 -25.98
N GLY A 146 9.96 -15.40 -24.91
CA GLY A 146 9.52 -16.80 -24.85
C GLY A 146 8.40 -17.09 -25.87
N ALA A 147 7.59 -16.10 -26.24
CA ALA A 147 6.55 -16.29 -27.23
C ALA A 147 7.07 -16.58 -28.64
N ILE A 148 8.23 -16.02 -28.98
CA ILE A 148 8.88 -16.19 -30.30
C ILE A 148 10.05 -17.18 -30.27
N GLU A 149 10.35 -17.77 -29.11
CA GLU A 149 11.45 -18.72 -28.95
C GLU A 149 11.11 -20.06 -29.60
N LEU A 150 12.07 -20.61 -30.35
CA LEU A 150 11.91 -21.86 -31.10
C LEU A 150 12.49 -23.05 -30.34
N GLU A 151 13.54 -22.83 -29.54
CA GLU A 151 14.14 -23.90 -28.74
C GLU A 151 13.28 -24.18 -27.51
N ALA A 152 12.84 -25.44 -27.35
CA ALA A 152 11.79 -25.79 -26.40
C ALA A 152 12.21 -25.57 -24.94
N LYS A 153 13.48 -25.84 -24.58
CA LYS A 153 13.97 -25.67 -23.20
C LYS A 153 14.11 -24.19 -22.83
N GLU A 154 14.68 -23.38 -23.71
CA GLU A 154 14.81 -21.94 -23.55
C GLU A 154 13.46 -21.25 -23.53
N ARG A 155 12.54 -21.69 -24.39
CA ARG A 155 11.16 -21.24 -24.38
C ARG A 155 10.51 -21.48 -23.02
N GLN A 156 10.67 -22.69 -22.49
CA GLN A 156 10.16 -23.01 -21.16
C GLN A 156 10.84 -22.18 -20.06
N ALA A 157 12.15 -21.96 -20.13
CA ALA A 157 12.88 -21.15 -19.16
C ALA A 157 12.43 -19.68 -19.17
N LYS A 158 12.13 -19.11 -20.34
CA LYS A 158 11.61 -17.75 -20.50
C LYS A 158 10.16 -17.61 -20.02
N LEU A 159 9.33 -18.64 -20.23
CA LEU A 159 7.91 -18.65 -19.84
C LEU A 159 7.65 -19.18 -18.42
N ARG A 160 8.68 -19.66 -17.72
CA ARG A 160 8.59 -20.03 -16.31
C ARG A 160 8.92 -18.83 -15.42
N LEU A 161 8.05 -18.53 -14.47
CA LEU A 161 8.27 -17.54 -13.42
C LEU A 161 8.37 -18.28 -12.08
N VAL A 162 9.54 -18.21 -11.45
CA VAL A 162 9.80 -18.87 -10.16
C VAL A 162 9.72 -17.84 -9.05
N VAL A 163 8.78 -18.00 -8.13
CA VAL A 163 8.67 -17.21 -6.90
C VAL A 163 9.30 -18.00 -5.76
N VAL A 164 10.30 -17.41 -5.10
CA VAL A 164 10.96 -18.00 -3.93
C VAL A 164 10.45 -17.34 -2.66
N GLY A 165 9.90 -18.14 -1.75
CA GLY A 165 9.30 -17.71 -0.48
C GLY A 165 7.77 -17.73 -0.55
N GLY A 166 7.14 -18.65 0.18
CA GLY A 166 5.70 -18.76 0.39
C GLY A 166 5.19 -17.95 1.57
N ASN A 167 5.85 -16.85 1.93
CA ASN A 167 5.39 -15.89 2.93
C ASN A 167 4.31 -14.94 2.36
N ASN A 168 3.84 -13.99 3.17
CA ASN A 168 2.83 -13.01 2.76
C ASN A 168 3.19 -12.29 1.44
N THR A 169 4.46 -11.93 1.27
CA THR A 169 4.95 -11.16 0.11
C THR A 169 4.95 -12.01 -1.15
N GLY A 170 5.51 -13.23 -1.09
CA GLY A 170 5.54 -14.12 -2.25
C GLY A 170 4.16 -14.63 -2.67
N ILE A 171 3.27 -14.92 -1.71
CA ILE A 171 1.89 -15.33 -2.03
C ILE A 171 1.08 -14.19 -2.68
N GLN A 172 1.27 -12.95 -2.23
CA GLN A 172 0.66 -11.79 -2.88
C GLN A 172 1.18 -11.64 -4.31
N MET A 173 2.50 -11.68 -4.52
CA MET A 173 3.10 -11.60 -5.84
C MET A 173 2.60 -12.71 -6.78
N LEU A 174 2.57 -13.95 -6.31
CA LEU A 174 2.05 -15.09 -7.06
C LEU A 174 0.57 -14.91 -7.43
N GLY A 175 -0.22 -14.35 -6.52
CA GLY A 175 -1.60 -13.98 -6.78
C GLY A 175 -1.75 -12.96 -7.91
N GLU A 176 -0.90 -11.93 -7.95
CA GLU A 176 -0.92 -10.96 -9.06
C GLU A 176 -0.41 -11.55 -10.37
N LEU A 177 0.61 -12.42 -10.33
CA LEU A 177 1.07 -13.16 -11.51
C LEU A 177 -0.01 -14.07 -12.08
N LEU A 178 -0.85 -14.66 -11.24
CA LEU A 178 -1.98 -15.48 -11.69
C LEU A 178 -2.97 -14.67 -12.53
N ASP A 179 -3.25 -13.45 -12.10
CA ASP A 179 -4.08 -12.53 -12.86
C ASP A 179 -3.36 -12.10 -14.15
N GLU A 180 -2.15 -11.58 -14.04
CA GLU A 180 -1.40 -11.01 -15.17
C GLU A 180 -1.02 -12.08 -16.22
N ARG A 181 -0.89 -13.35 -15.83
CA ARG A 181 -0.65 -14.49 -16.73
C ARG A 181 -1.61 -14.49 -17.93
N ARG A 182 -2.89 -14.16 -17.70
CA ARG A 182 -3.86 -14.11 -18.79
C ARG A 182 -3.65 -12.93 -19.73
N VAL A 183 -3.30 -11.77 -19.18
CA VAL A 183 -2.99 -10.55 -19.96
C VAL A 183 -1.78 -10.80 -20.83
N LEU A 184 -0.69 -11.27 -20.23
CA LEU A 184 0.57 -11.57 -20.92
C LEU A 184 0.37 -12.63 -22.00
N ALA A 185 -0.37 -13.69 -21.70
CA ALA A 185 -0.65 -14.73 -22.67
C ALA A 185 -1.42 -14.17 -23.88
N LYS A 186 -2.49 -13.39 -23.65
CA LYS A 186 -3.27 -12.77 -24.73
C LYS A 186 -2.44 -11.80 -25.57
N ALA A 187 -1.65 -10.94 -24.92
CA ALA A 187 -0.82 -9.94 -25.59
C ALA A 187 0.26 -10.56 -26.48
N ASN A 188 0.75 -11.76 -26.11
CA ASN A 188 1.81 -12.46 -26.82
C ASN A 188 1.31 -13.68 -27.61
N GLN A 189 0.00 -13.82 -27.84
CA GLN A 189 -0.61 -14.92 -28.60
C GLN A 189 -0.29 -16.33 -28.06
N LEU A 190 -0.11 -16.44 -26.74
CA LEU A 190 0.15 -17.68 -26.03
C LEU A 190 -1.12 -18.26 -25.41
N ARG A 191 -1.15 -19.57 -25.16
CA ARG A 191 -2.11 -20.14 -24.21
C ARG A 191 -1.63 -19.86 -22.79
N GLN A 192 -2.56 -19.54 -21.89
CA GLN A 192 -2.24 -19.22 -20.48
C GLN A 192 -1.39 -20.29 -19.79
N ARG A 193 -1.63 -21.57 -20.09
CA ARG A 193 -0.91 -22.72 -19.51
C ARG A 193 0.57 -22.80 -19.91
N GLU A 194 0.98 -22.06 -20.93
CA GLU A 194 2.38 -22.04 -21.39
C GLU A 194 3.25 -21.17 -20.48
N ILE A 195 2.65 -20.18 -19.81
CA ILE A 195 3.31 -19.40 -18.76
C ILE A 195 3.19 -20.19 -17.46
N GLU A 196 4.31 -20.75 -17.03
CA GLU A 196 4.39 -21.63 -15.86
C GLU A 196 4.70 -20.80 -14.61
N LEU A 197 3.87 -20.93 -13.58
CA LEU A 197 4.12 -20.30 -12.27
C LEU A 197 4.57 -21.37 -11.28
N VAL A 198 5.71 -21.12 -10.65
CA VAL A 198 6.32 -22.03 -9.67
C VAL A 198 6.55 -21.28 -8.35
N LEU A 199 6.19 -21.92 -7.24
CA LEU A 199 6.48 -21.45 -5.89
C LEU A 199 7.46 -22.41 -5.21
N VAL A 200 8.55 -21.89 -4.66
CA VAL A 200 9.51 -22.63 -3.84
C VAL A 200 9.45 -22.11 -2.40
N GLU A 201 9.24 -22.99 -1.44
CA GLU A 201 9.14 -22.67 -0.02
C GLU A 201 9.89 -23.72 0.83
N LYS A 202 10.74 -23.25 1.74
CA LYS A 202 11.53 -24.08 2.65
C LYS A 202 10.69 -24.73 3.75
N GLN A 203 9.58 -24.10 4.12
CA GLN A 203 8.66 -24.58 5.15
C GLN A 203 7.74 -25.70 4.62
N PRO A 204 7.20 -26.53 5.52
CA PRO A 204 6.22 -27.58 5.17
C PRO A 204 4.88 -27.04 4.66
N GLN A 205 4.67 -25.72 4.73
CA GLN A 205 3.45 -25.06 4.32
C GLN A 205 3.74 -23.61 3.91
N ILE A 206 2.92 -23.08 3.01
CA ILE A 206 2.89 -21.65 2.73
C ILE A 206 2.26 -20.88 3.89
N LEU A 207 2.50 -19.58 3.95
CA LEU A 207 1.99 -18.67 4.99
C LEU A 207 2.24 -19.24 6.39
N ALA A 208 3.44 -19.79 6.62
CA ALA A 208 3.77 -20.57 7.82
C ALA A 208 3.61 -19.78 9.13
N SER A 209 3.61 -18.45 9.06
CA SER A 209 3.34 -17.54 10.17
C SER A 209 1.89 -17.50 10.64
N LEU A 210 0.94 -18.04 9.86
CA LEU A 210 -0.46 -18.09 10.25
C LEU A 210 -0.68 -19.21 11.27
N ALA A 211 -1.33 -18.87 12.39
CA ALA A 211 -1.65 -19.83 13.45
C ALA A 211 -2.60 -20.94 12.97
N ASP A 212 -3.62 -20.58 12.18
CA ASP A 212 -4.56 -21.55 11.62
C ASP A 212 -4.06 -22.13 10.28
N LYS A 213 -3.44 -23.31 10.35
CA LYS A 213 -2.91 -24.03 9.18
C LYS A 213 -3.98 -24.35 8.13
N ARG A 214 -5.27 -24.42 8.50
CA ARG A 214 -6.36 -24.68 7.53
C ARG A 214 -6.47 -23.56 6.50
N ILE A 215 -6.12 -22.33 6.88
CA ILE A 215 -6.11 -21.17 6.00
C ILE A 215 -5.00 -21.31 4.96
N SER A 216 -3.79 -21.64 5.40
CA SER A 216 -2.65 -21.94 4.51
C SER A 216 -2.97 -23.06 3.52
N GLN A 217 -3.62 -24.14 3.99
CA GLN A 217 -4.03 -25.24 3.12
C GLN A 217 -5.07 -24.82 2.08
N LYS A 218 -6.06 -24.00 2.46
CA LYS A 218 -7.06 -23.47 1.51
C LYS A 218 -6.41 -22.64 0.41
N VAL A 219 -5.45 -21.77 0.77
CA VAL A 219 -4.70 -20.97 -0.20
C VAL A 219 -3.85 -21.85 -1.11
N ALA A 220 -3.16 -22.85 -0.55
CA ALA A 220 -2.36 -23.79 -1.34
C ALA A 220 -3.22 -24.57 -2.34
N ASN A 221 -4.39 -25.04 -1.93
CA ASN A 221 -5.35 -25.72 -2.80
C ASN A 221 -5.87 -24.79 -3.90
N TYR A 222 -6.18 -23.53 -3.57
CA TYR A 222 -6.56 -22.52 -4.56
C TYR A 222 -5.45 -22.30 -5.60
N LEU A 223 -4.21 -22.08 -5.17
CA LEU A 223 -3.07 -21.87 -6.07
C LEU A 223 -2.81 -23.09 -6.97
N LYS A 224 -2.88 -24.31 -6.40
CA LYS A 224 -2.76 -25.56 -7.18
C LYS A 224 -3.88 -25.70 -8.21
N HIS A 225 -5.12 -25.38 -7.85
CA HIS A 225 -6.26 -25.38 -8.77
C HIS A 225 -6.08 -24.35 -9.91
N GLN A 226 -5.37 -23.25 -9.66
CA GLN A 226 -5.00 -22.27 -10.70
C GLN A 226 -3.78 -22.69 -11.54
N GLY A 227 -3.23 -23.90 -11.31
CA GLY A 227 -2.12 -24.47 -12.07
C GLY A 227 -0.73 -24.04 -11.60
N VAL A 228 -0.61 -23.51 -10.37
CA VAL A 228 0.72 -23.22 -9.78
C VAL A 228 1.37 -24.51 -9.30
N LYS A 229 2.64 -24.71 -9.65
CA LYS A 229 3.47 -25.78 -9.07
C LYS A 229 4.09 -25.31 -7.76
N ILE A 230 3.90 -26.07 -6.69
CA ILE A 230 4.37 -25.71 -5.35
C ILE A 230 5.38 -26.75 -4.87
N TYR A 231 6.60 -26.30 -4.61
CA TYR A 231 7.71 -27.05 -4.03
C TYR A 231 7.84 -26.64 -2.56
N LEU A 232 7.37 -27.50 -1.65
CA LEU A 232 7.49 -27.32 -0.20
C LEU A 232 8.69 -28.12 0.31
N HIS A 233 9.21 -27.77 1.50
CA HIS A 233 10.43 -28.37 2.06
C HIS A 233 11.68 -28.16 1.19
N GLN A 234 11.66 -27.16 0.30
CA GLN A 234 12.74 -26.91 -0.63
C GLN A 234 13.38 -25.56 -0.33
N THR A 235 14.68 -25.59 -0.08
CA THR A 235 15.52 -24.39 0.09
C THR A 235 16.29 -24.15 -1.20
N VAL A 236 16.39 -22.88 -1.59
CA VAL A 236 17.26 -22.48 -2.70
C VAL A 236 18.70 -22.50 -2.23
N GLU A 237 19.53 -23.30 -2.90
CA GLU A 237 20.96 -23.40 -2.64
C GLU A 237 21.73 -22.30 -3.39
N THR A 238 21.40 -22.10 -4.67
CA THR A 238 21.99 -21.05 -5.49
C THR A 238 21.02 -20.61 -6.60
N VAL A 239 21.17 -19.37 -7.04
CA VAL A 239 20.51 -18.84 -8.24
C VAL A 239 21.57 -18.58 -9.30
N THR A 240 21.32 -19.00 -10.53
CA THR A 240 22.24 -18.80 -11.66
C THR A 240 21.54 -18.01 -12.76
N ALA A 241 22.28 -17.65 -13.81
CA ALA A 241 21.70 -17.04 -15.01
C ALA A 241 20.65 -17.94 -15.70
N GLU A 242 20.67 -19.26 -15.43
CA GLU A 242 19.80 -20.25 -16.05
C GLU A 242 18.56 -20.59 -15.20
N GLY A 243 18.60 -20.33 -13.89
CA GLY A 243 17.47 -20.60 -13.00
C GLY A 243 17.85 -20.80 -11.54
N VAL A 244 17.16 -21.72 -10.88
CA VAL A 244 17.30 -21.98 -9.43
C VAL A 244 17.73 -23.42 -9.20
N VAL A 245 18.71 -23.62 -8.33
CA VAL A 245 19.12 -24.94 -7.82
C VAL A 245 18.59 -25.10 -6.40
N LEU A 246 17.88 -26.20 -6.16
CA LEU A 246 17.32 -26.56 -4.85
C LEU A 246 18.26 -27.49 -4.09
N ASN A 247 18.08 -27.59 -2.78
CA ASN A 247 18.90 -28.39 -1.88
C ASN A 247 18.88 -29.91 -2.14
N ASP A 248 17.98 -30.41 -2.97
CA ASP A 248 17.93 -31.81 -3.40
C ASP A 248 18.57 -32.04 -4.79
N GLY A 249 19.21 -31.00 -5.35
CA GLY A 249 19.80 -31.00 -6.67
C GLY A 249 18.83 -30.72 -7.82
N THR A 250 17.52 -30.54 -7.53
CA THR A 250 16.53 -30.17 -8.56
C THR A 250 16.89 -28.81 -9.16
N GLN A 251 16.96 -28.76 -10.48
CA GLN A 251 17.21 -27.53 -11.24
C GLN A 251 15.91 -27.05 -11.90
N LEU A 252 15.49 -25.83 -11.54
CA LEU A 252 14.34 -25.16 -12.13
C LEU A 252 14.84 -24.09 -13.10
N MET A 253 14.95 -24.45 -14.38
CA MET A 253 15.32 -23.51 -15.44
C MET A 253 14.31 -22.37 -15.51
N SER A 254 14.76 -21.14 -15.33
CA SER A 254 13.94 -19.93 -15.33
C SER A 254 14.79 -18.69 -15.56
N ARG A 255 14.42 -17.85 -16.53
CA ARG A 255 15.04 -16.54 -16.73
C ARG A 255 14.48 -15.45 -15.80
N THR A 256 13.47 -15.79 -15.00
CA THR A 256 12.87 -14.87 -14.02
C THR A 256 12.73 -15.57 -12.66
N VAL A 257 13.62 -15.21 -11.73
CA VAL A 257 13.61 -15.71 -10.34
C VAL A 257 13.23 -14.58 -9.40
N ILE A 258 11.99 -14.60 -8.94
CA ILE A 258 11.40 -13.57 -8.09
C ILE A 258 11.70 -13.90 -6.64
N TRP A 259 12.44 -13.01 -5.97
CA TRP A 259 12.95 -13.27 -4.62
C TRP A 259 12.10 -12.61 -3.54
N ALA A 260 11.33 -13.42 -2.82
CA ALA A 260 10.61 -13.05 -1.59
C ALA A 260 11.10 -13.86 -0.37
N GLY A 261 12.34 -14.38 -0.43
CA GLY A 261 12.92 -15.32 0.54
C GLY A 261 13.28 -14.73 1.92
N GLY A 262 13.15 -13.42 2.09
CA GLY A 262 13.36 -12.73 3.37
C GLY A 262 13.91 -11.32 3.22
N THR A 263 13.97 -10.62 4.34
CA THR A 263 14.54 -9.28 4.46
C THR A 263 15.60 -9.26 5.56
N GLN A 264 16.42 -8.23 5.54
CA GLN A 264 17.40 -7.91 6.59
C GLN A 264 17.45 -6.39 6.78
N GLY A 265 17.98 -5.92 7.91
CA GLY A 265 18.26 -4.51 8.11
C GLY A 265 19.19 -3.96 7.02
N ARG A 266 19.10 -2.67 6.72
CA ARG A 266 19.96 -2.07 5.69
C ARG A 266 21.42 -2.09 6.10
N GLN A 267 22.31 -2.47 5.20
CA GLN A 267 23.77 -2.47 5.46
C GLN A 267 24.31 -1.12 5.91
N GLN A 268 23.72 -0.03 5.42
CA GLN A 268 24.01 1.34 5.85
C GLN A 268 24.00 1.48 7.37
N VAL A 269 23.09 0.79 8.07
CA VAL A 269 22.95 0.84 9.52
C VAL A 269 24.17 0.28 10.24
N THR A 270 24.81 -0.75 9.69
CA THR A 270 26.03 -1.34 10.27
C THR A 270 27.22 -0.38 10.22
N ASN A 271 27.21 0.57 9.29
CA ASN A 271 28.21 1.63 9.21
C ASN A 271 27.91 2.81 10.15
N LEU A 272 26.76 2.79 10.82
CA LEU A 272 26.40 3.76 11.85
C LEU A 272 26.80 3.23 13.23
N SER A 273 27.02 4.12 14.19
CA SER A 273 27.34 3.76 15.59
C SER A 273 26.18 3.08 16.36
N PHE A 274 25.25 2.42 15.67
CA PHE A 274 24.11 1.73 16.25
C PHE A 274 24.46 0.27 16.54
N THR A 275 24.06 -0.22 17.71
CA THR A 275 24.09 -1.65 18.00
C THR A 275 23.04 -2.36 17.15
N THR A 276 23.46 -3.36 16.37
CA THR A 276 22.59 -4.17 15.53
C THR A 276 22.72 -5.66 15.85
N ASN A 277 21.66 -6.41 15.65
CA ASN A 277 21.68 -7.86 15.76
C ASN A 277 22.30 -8.55 14.52
N GLU A 278 22.35 -9.88 14.52
CA GLU A 278 22.87 -10.69 13.39
C GLU A 278 22.13 -10.49 12.06
N GLN A 279 20.90 -9.98 12.09
CA GLN A 279 20.09 -9.66 10.91
C GLN A 279 20.18 -8.16 10.53
N GLN A 280 21.13 -7.43 11.10
CA GLN A 280 21.38 -6.00 10.88
C GLN A 280 20.22 -5.09 11.32
N HIS A 281 19.29 -5.59 12.14
CA HIS A 281 18.26 -4.74 12.73
C HIS A 281 18.81 -3.98 13.94
N VAL A 282 18.43 -2.71 14.07
CA VAL A 282 18.81 -1.86 15.21
C VAL A 282 18.18 -2.40 16.49
N GLU A 283 18.98 -2.48 17.55
CA GLU A 283 18.51 -2.89 18.86
C GLU A 283 17.94 -1.71 19.64
N VAL A 284 16.71 -1.88 20.13
CA VAL A 284 15.99 -0.87 20.90
C VAL A 284 15.44 -1.42 22.21
N ASP A 285 15.22 -0.53 23.16
CA ASP A 285 14.53 -0.84 24.41
C ASP A 285 12.99 -0.80 24.27
N ALA A 286 12.28 -1.01 25.37
CA ALA A 286 10.81 -0.98 25.39
C ALA A 286 10.22 0.42 25.12
N LEU A 287 11.02 1.49 25.19
CA LEU A 287 10.63 2.87 24.88
C LEU A 287 10.93 3.24 23.42
N MET A 288 11.44 2.29 22.63
CA MET A 288 11.93 2.44 21.25
C MET A 288 13.24 3.25 21.14
N GLN A 289 13.96 3.45 22.24
CA GLN A 289 15.27 4.10 22.24
C GLN A 289 16.34 3.12 21.76
N VAL A 290 17.26 3.58 20.92
CA VAL A 290 18.42 2.78 20.51
C VAL A 290 19.29 2.51 21.74
N GLN A 291 19.73 1.26 21.89
CA GLN A 291 20.54 0.89 23.05
C GLN A 291 21.78 1.79 23.18
N GLY A 292 22.00 2.33 24.37
CA GLY A 292 23.12 3.26 24.66
C GLY A 292 22.88 4.72 24.24
N LEU A 293 21.85 5.03 23.45
CA LEU A 293 21.62 6.37 22.89
C LEU A 293 20.29 6.98 23.34
N LYS A 294 20.34 7.93 24.28
CA LYS A 294 19.12 8.49 24.89
C LYS A 294 18.29 9.36 23.94
N ASP A 295 18.93 9.98 22.96
CA ASP A 295 18.33 10.95 22.03
C ASP A 295 17.95 10.34 20.67
N VAL A 296 18.16 9.03 20.51
CA VAL A 296 17.93 8.32 19.24
C VAL A 296 16.92 7.21 19.47
N TYR A 297 15.91 7.18 18.61
CA TYR A 297 14.87 6.16 18.57
C TYR A 297 14.96 5.42 17.24
N ALA A 298 14.57 4.15 17.20
CA ALA A 298 14.43 3.41 15.94
C ALA A 298 13.10 2.65 15.89
N VAL A 299 12.47 2.62 14.72
CA VAL A 299 11.09 2.12 14.56
C VAL A 299 10.88 1.47 13.19
N GLY A 300 9.77 0.73 13.04
CA GLY A 300 9.42 0.09 11.77
C GLY A 300 10.35 -1.08 11.46
N ASP A 301 10.52 -1.42 10.19
CA ASP A 301 11.29 -2.61 9.82
C ASP A 301 12.79 -2.48 10.17
N ALA A 302 13.28 -1.28 10.52
CA ALA A 302 14.66 -1.07 10.94
C ALA A 302 15.03 -1.79 12.26
N ILE A 303 14.04 -2.17 13.08
CA ILE A 303 14.25 -2.84 14.37
C ILE A 303 13.77 -4.28 14.36
N GLN A 304 14.39 -5.12 15.20
CA GLN A 304 13.88 -6.46 15.46
C GLN A 304 12.60 -6.36 16.29
N LYS A 305 11.56 -7.07 15.87
CA LYS A 305 10.29 -7.09 16.61
C LYS A 305 10.41 -7.96 17.85
N ALA A 306 9.82 -7.49 18.95
CA ALA A 306 9.63 -8.29 20.16
C ALA A 306 8.89 -9.61 19.84
N ASP A 307 9.27 -10.68 20.53
CA ASP A 307 8.75 -12.05 20.34
C ASP A 307 8.92 -12.63 18.92
N ASN A 308 9.87 -12.13 18.11
CA ASN A 308 10.04 -12.54 16.71
C ASN A 308 8.75 -12.46 15.86
N ARG A 309 7.85 -11.54 16.22
CA ARG A 309 6.62 -11.32 15.48
C ARG A 309 6.94 -10.77 14.08
N LEU A 310 6.11 -11.12 13.11
CA LEU A 310 6.20 -10.55 11.76
C LEU A 310 6.15 -9.03 11.80
N SER A 311 7.10 -8.40 11.12
CA SER A 311 7.00 -6.99 10.83
C SER A 311 5.82 -6.73 9.91
N ASN A 312 4.99 -5.77 10.27
CA ASN A 312 3.85 -5.34 9.50
C ASN A 312 3.56 -3.86 9.78
N VAL A 313 2.76 -3.26 8.90
CA VAL A 313 2.42 -1.83 8.95
C VAL A 313 1.78 -1.44 10.29
N ASN A 314 0.90 -2.27 10.87
CA ASN A 314 0.23 -1.92 12.13
C ASN A 314 1.23 -1.83 13.29
N THR A 315 2.20 -2.74 13.36
CA THR A 315 3.26 -2.69 14.37
C THR A 315 4.15 -1.47 14.14
N ALA A 316 4.59 -1.22 12.90
CA ALA A 316 5.42 -0.06 12.55
C ALA A 316 4.75 1.29 12.90
N VAL A 317 3.44 1.40 12.66
CA VAL A 317 2.64 2.56 13.07
C VAL A 317 2.63 2.70 14.58
N GLN A 318 2.40 1.62 15.34
CA GLN A 318 2.37 1.69 16.81
C GLN A 318 3.72 2.09 17.40
N GLU A 319 4.81 1.53 16.90
CA GLU A 319 6.17 1.86 17.33
C GLU A 319 6.48 3.34 17.07
N ALA A 320 6.14 3.83 15.87
CA ALA A 320 6.29 5.25 15.52
C ALA A 320 5.50 6.16 16.46
N LYS A 321 4.27 5.77 16.85
CA LYS A 321 3.46 6.54 17.80
C LYS A 321 4.06 6.59 19.20
N VAL A 322 4.64 5.47 19.65
CA VAL A 322 5.33 5.39 20.95
C VAL A 322 6.60 6.24 20.94
N ALA A 323 7.43 6.13 19.92
CA ALA A 323 8.64 6.95 19.79
C ALA A 323 8.32 8.45 19.73
N ALA A 324 7.34 8.85 18.91
CA ALA A 324 6.88 10.24 18.82
C ALA A 324 6.35 10.77 20.17
N HIS A 325 5.54 9.99 20.88
CA HIS A 325 5.04 10.35 22.21
C HIS A 325 6.19 10.53 23.21
N ASN A 326 7.15 9.60 23.23
CA ASN A 326 8.29 9.66 24.15
C ASN A 326 9.19 10.86 23.87
N ILE A 327 9.43 11.18 22.60
CA ILE A 327 10.12 12.41 22.20
C ILE A 327 9.35 13.64 22.69
N GLN A 328 8.04 13.72 22.46
CA GLN A 328 7.23 14.85 22.91
C GLN A 328 7.33 15.05 24.43
N VAL A 329 7.18 13.98 25.21
CA VAL A 329 7.26 14.03 26.69
C VAL A 329 8.62 14.54 27.14
N LYS A 330 9.70 14.03 26.54
CA LYS A 330 11.07 14.40 26.87
C LYS A 330 11.38 15.85 26.50
N VAL A 331 10.94 16.27 25.33
CA VAL A 331 11.17 17.61 24.78
C VAL A 331 10.39 18.69 25.54
N ARG A 332 9.19 18.35 26.02
CA ARG A 332 8.35 19.25 26.85
C ARG A 332 8.62 19.15 28.35
N ASP A 333 9.45 18.19 28.76
CA ASP A 333 9.66 17.78 30.16
C ASP A 333 8.33 17.60 30.93
N LYS A 334 7.34 16.97 30.26
CA LYS A 334 5.98 16.84 30.81
C LYS A 334 5.29 15.56 30.32
N GLY A 335 4.79 14.79 31.28
CA GLY A 335 4.04 13.56 31.05
C GLY A 335 4.87 12.31 31.36
N GLU A 336 4.30 11.15 31.08
CA GLU A 336 4.94 9.85 31.32
C GLU A 336 5.33 9.17 30.01
N LEU A 337 6.50 8.54 30.03
CA LEU A 337 7.00 7.74 28.92
C LEU A 337 6.15 6.48 28.75
N GLN A 338 5.89 6.12 27.50
CA GLN A 338 5.11 4.95 27.11
C GLN A 338 6.03 3.81 26.66
N LYS A 339 5.74 2.61 27.17
CA LYS A 339 6.37 1.38 26.70
C LYS A 339 5.57 0.76 25.56
N MET A 340 6.27 0.23 24.56
CA MET A 340 5.69 -0.53 23.47
C MET A 340 5.01 -1.79 24.01
N LYS A 341 3.73 -1.95 23.69
CA LYS A 341 2.95 -3.14 24.05
C LYS A 341 2.96 -4.13 22.89
N PRO A 342 3.01 -5.45 23.14
CA PRO A 342 2.94 -6.44 22.07
C PRO A 342 1.63 -6.29 21.28
N ALA A 343 1.74 -5.89 20.01
CA ALA A 343 0.58 -5.71 19.14
C ALA A 343 -0.04 -7.06 18.73
N ALA A 344 -1.37 -7.15 18.73
CA ALA A 344 -2.07 -8.28 18.12
C ALA A 344 -1.80 -8.30 16.61
N GLN A 345 -1.31 -9.42 16.09
CA GLN A 345 -1.06 -9.57 14.66
C GLN A 345 -2.38 -9.61 13.89
N ARG A 346 -2.57 -8.62 13.02
CA ARG A 346 -3.63 -8.59 12.03
C ARG A 346 -3.00 -8.70 10.66
N ILE A 347 -3.42 -9.69 9.89
CA ILE A 347 -2.84 -10.00 8.58
C ILE A 347 -3.95 -9.95 7.55
N PHE A 348 -3.79 -9.08 6.56
CA PHE A 348 -4.68 -8.95 5.42
C PHE A 348 -3.84 -9.02 4.16
N ILE A 349 -4.00 -10.09 3.40
CA ILE A 349 -3.26 -10.29 2.14
C ILE A 349 -4.23 -10.59 1.00
N SER A 350 -3.90 -10.08 -0.18
CA SER A 350 -4.55 -10.47 -1.43
C SER A 350 -3.87 -11.72 -1.99
N VAL A 351 -4.62 -12.50 -2.75
CA VAL A 351 -4.08 -13.54 -3.63
C VAL A 351 -4.69 -13.24 -5.00
N GLY A 352 -4.10 -12.24 -5.67
CA GLY A 352 -4.68 -11.59 -6.85
C GLY A 352 -5.88 -10.72 -6.49
N SER A 353 -6.63 -10.34 -7.51
CA SER A 353 -7.82 -9.48 -7.41
C SER A 353 -9.07 -10.23 -6.93
N ARG A 354 -9.04 -11.57 -6.92
CA ARG A 354 -10.24 -12.41 -6.68
C ARG A 354 -10.28 -13.10 -5.33
N TYR A 355 -9.13 -13.35 -4.71
CA TYR A 355 -9.05 -14.10 -3.46
C TYR A 355 -8.27 -13.31 -2.41
N GLY A 356 -8.58 -13.53 -1.14
CA GLY A 356 -7.93 -12.84 -0.04
C GLY A 356 -7.88 -13.72 1.21
N VAL A 357 -7.01 -13.32 2.14
CA VAL A 357 -6.89 -13.91 3.48
C VAL A 357 -6.91 -12.77 4.49
N ALA A 358 -7.76 -12.92 5.50
CA ALA A 358 -7.91 -11.94 6.56
C ALA A 358 -7.87 -12.65 7.91
N VAL A 359 -6.98 -12.20 8.79
CA VAL A 359 -6.78 -12.71 10.14
C VAL A 359 -6.86 -11.54 11.10
N TRP A 360 -7.92 -11.49 11.92
CA TRP A 360 -8.12 -10.44 12.92
C TRP A 360 -7.52 -10.79 14.28
N LYS A 361 -7.61 -12.07 14.63
CA LYS A 361 -7.03 -12.74 15.79
C LYS A 361 -6.62 -14.15 15.37
N SER A 362 -5.78 -14.82 16.15
CA SER A 362 -5.28 -16.17 15.84
C SER A 362 -6.38 -17.20 15.49
N HIS A 363 -7.57 -17.06 16.08
CA HIS A 363 -8.73 -17.94 15.85
C HIS A 363 -9.80 -17.36 14.91
N LEU A 364 -9.69 -16.08 14.52
CA LEU A 364 -10.66 -15.40 13.67
C LEU A 364 -10.02 -15.10 12.32
N ALA A 365 -10.03 -16.12 11.46
CA ALA A 365 -9.49 -16.07 10.11
C ALA A 365 -10.55 -16.40 9.07
N MET A 366 -10.51 -15.71 7.94
CA MET A 366 -11.40 -15.92 6.80
C MET A 366 -10.63 -15.84 5.48
N THR A 367 -11.20 -16.46 4.46
CA THR A 367 -10.63 -16.52 3.10
C THR A 367 -11.69 -16.17 2.06
N GLY A 368 -11.25 -15.72 0.88
CA GLY A 368 -12.12 -15.45 -0.26
C GLY A 368 -12.58 -14.00 -0.34
N PHE A 369 -13.79 -13.78 -0.86
CA PHE A 369 -14.30 -12.44 -1.21
C PHE A 369 -14.36 -11.47 -0.02
N LEU A 370 -14.92 -11.88 1.12
CA LEU A 370 -15.00 -11.01 2.31
C LEU A 370 -13.61 -10.68 2.88
N ALA A 371 -12.69 -11.64 2.82
CA ALA A 371 -11.30 -11.45 3.25
C ALA A 371 -10.56 -10.43 2.37
N ARG A 372 -10.84 -10.43 1.06
CA ARG A 372 -10.33 -9.41 0.14
C ARG A 372 -10.84 -8.02 0.52
N HIS A 373 -12.13 -7.86 0.80
CA HIS A 373 -12.67 -6.57 1.23
C HIS A 373 -12.06 -6.08 2.54
N ALA A 374 -11.80 -6.99 3.50
CA ALA A 374 -11.09 -6.64 4.72
C ALA A 374 -9.70 -6.03 4.47
N LYS A 375 -8.97 -6.49 3.44
CA LYS A 375 -7.70 -5.85 3.01
C LYS A 375 -7.92 -4.41 2.57
N HIS A 376 -8.90 -4.14 1.69
CA HIS A 376 -9.19 -2.77 1.26
C HIS A 376 -9.59 -1.87 2.44
N TRP A 377 -10.40 -2.37 3.37
CA TRP A 377 -10.75 -1.64 4.61
C TRP A 377 -9.51 -1.31 5.45
N SER A 378 -8.58 -2.25 5.60
CA SER A 378 -7.31 -2.01 6.31
C SER A 378 -6.47 -0.92 5.63
N ASN A 379 -6.42 -0.92 4.29
CA ASN A 379 -5.67 0.08 3.52
C ASN A 379 -6.30 1.48 3.69
N LEU A 380 -7.62 1.59 3.60
CA LEU A 380 -8.36 2.84 3.84
C LEU A 380 -8.15 3.37 5.25
N TYR A 381 -8.17 2.49 6.25
CA TYR A 381 -7.90 2.87 7.64
C TYR A 381 -6.50 3.47 7.80
N PHE A 382 -5.49 2.87 7.16
CA PHE A 382 -4.13 3.42 7.15
C PHE A 382 -4.07 4.79 6.45
N LEU A 383 -4.66 4.94 5.26
CA LEU A 383 -4.67 6.21 4.52
C LEU A 383 -5.34 7.35 5.31
N ARG A 384 -6.42 7.04 6.04
CA ARG A 384 -7.04 7.96 6.99
C ARG A 384 -6.09 8.33 8.13
N SER A 385 -5.32 7.37 8.64
CA SER A 385 -4.42 7.60 9.79
C SER A 385 -3.25 8.53 9.51
N ILE A 386 -2.79 8.59 8.25
CA ILE A 386 -1.75 9.53 7.80
C ILE A 386 -2.34 10.87 7.32
N GLY A 387 -3.63 11.13 7.57
CA GLY A 387 -4.27 12.41 7.28
C GLY A 387 -4.59 12.66 5.80
N SER A 388 -4.38 11.69 4.91
CA SER A 388 -4.53 11.91 3.47
C SER A 388 -5.91 11.52 2.95
N PHE A 389 -6.88 12.43 3.06
CA PHE A 389 -8.20 12.24 2.44
C PHE A 389 -8.12 12.10 0.92
N TYR A 390 -7.24 12.88 0.29
CA TYR A 390 -6.99 12.80 -1.15
C TYR A 390 -6.56 11.40 -1.61
N GLN A 391 -5.56 10.81 -0.95
CA GLN A 391 -5.08 9.47 -1.32
C GLN A 391 -6.12 8.39 -1.01
N MET A 392 -6.93 8.57 0.03
CA MET A 392 -8.06 7.69 0.31
C MET A 392 -9.11 7.73 -0.80
N VAL A 393 -9.50 8.92 -1.28
CA VAL A 393 -10.43 9.05 -2.40
C VAL A 393 -9.85 8.44 -3.68
N LYS A 394 -8.58 8.72 -3.99
CA LYS A 394 -7.88 8.10 -5.13
C LYS A 394 -7.84 6.59 -5.03
N TYR A 395 -7.52 6.05 -3.86
CA TYR A 395 -7.51 4.60 -3.63
C TYR A 395 -8.91 4.00 -3.82
N ILE A 396 -9.96 4.65 -3.31
CA ILE A 396 -11.36 4.21 -3.51
C ILE A 396 -11.70 4.24 -4.99
N GLN A 397 -11.41 5.35 -5.68
CA GLN A 397 -11.63 5.49 -7.11
C GLN A 397 -10.94 4.35 -7.84
N ARG A 398 -9.64 4.13 -7.61
CA ARG A 398 -8.85 3.09 -8.27
C ARG A 398 -9.30 1.66 -7.98
N GLU A 399 -9.50 1.29 -6.72
CA GLU A 399 -9.75 -0.11 -6.34
C GLU A 399 -11.22 -0.52 -6.46
N ILE A 400 -12.15 0.43 -6.33
CA ILE A 400 -13.59 0.15 -6.29
C ILE A 400 -14.26 0.53 -7.61
N PHE A 401 -13.90 1.66 -8.22
CA PHE A 401 -14.63 2.23 -9.35
C PHE A 401 -13.89 2.14 -10.69
N GLU A 402 -12.60 2.44 -10.73
CA GLU A 402 -11.78 2.44 -11.94
C GLU A 402 -11.27 1.02 -12.20
N SER A 403 -11.58 0.50 -13.38
CA SER A 403 -10.98 -0.74 -13.85
C SER A 403 -9.58 -0.45 -14.39
N THR A 404 -8.56 -0.36 -13.55
CA THR A 404 -7.17 -0.53 -14.01
C THR A 404 -6.92 -1.97 -14.52
N ALA A 405 -7.85 -2.88 -14.26
CA ALA A 405 -7.88 -4.24 -14.78
C ALA A 405 -8.01 -4.27 -16.32
N LYS A 406 -6.97 -4.77 -17.00
CA LYS A 406 -6.89 -4.86 -18.47
C LYS A 406 -7.85 -5.89 -19.10
N LEU A 407 -8.52 -6.72 -18.29
CA LEU A 407 -9.47 -7.75 -18.75
C LEU A 407 -10.78 -7.72 -17.95
N PRO A 408 -11.94 -8.02 -18.60
CA PRO A 408 -13.29 -8.11 -17.98
C PRO A 408 -13.37 -8.92 -16.67
N GLU A 409 -12.46 -9.86 -16.54
CA GLU A 409 -12.46 -10.90 -15.54
C GLU A 409 -11.57 -10.57 -14.31
N GLN A 410 -10.63 -9.64 -14.44
CA GLN A 410 -9.81 -9.14 -13.32
C GLN A 410 -10.48 -7.96 -12.58
N GLN A 411 -11.68 -7.61 -13.02
CA GLN A 411 -12.44 -6.46 -12.54
C GLN A 411 -13.01 -6.73 -11.16
N GLY A 412 -13.03 -5.70 -10.32
CA GLY A 412 -13.86 -5.71 -9.12
C GLY A 412 -15.32 -5.83 -9.52
N ASN A 413 -16.15 -6.47 -8.67
CA ASN A 413 -17.58 -6.68 -8.93
C ASN A 413 -18.39 -5.38 -9.17
N VAL A 414 -17.79 -4.21 -8.93
CA VAL A 414 -18.39 -2.87 -9.04
C VAL A 414 -17.66 -2.01 -10.09
N ALA A 415 -16.63 -2.55 -10.76
CA ALA A 415 -15.78 -1.78 -11.66
C ALA A 415 -16.56 -1.26 -12.87
N ASN A 416 -16.27 -0.02 -13.25
CA ASN A 416 -17.03 0.76 -14.21
C ASN A 416 -16.62 0.40 -15.66
N VAL A 417 -17.11 -0.72 -16.17
CA VAL A 417 -16.78 -1.20 -17.54
C VAL A 417 -18.01 -1.37 -18.44
N GLY A 418 -19.20 -1.17 -17.88
CA GLY A 418 -20.41 -1.01 -18.67
C GLY A 418 -20.43 0.34 -19.37
N ASN A 419 -21.09 0.42 -20.51
CA ASN A 419 -21.44 1.69 -21.11
C ASN A 419 -22.24 2.51 -20.09
N ILE A 420 -21.61 3.55 -19.51
CA ILE A 420 -22.22 4.46 -18.52
C ILE A 420 -23.48 5.12 -19.12
N LEU A 421 -23.67 5.09 -20.44
CA LEU A 421 -24.95 5.44 -21.07
C LEU A 421 -26.15 4.72 -20.43
N TRP A 422 -26.03 3.47 -19.98
CA TRP A 422 -27.17 2.77 -19.34
C TRP A 422 -27.47 3.24 -17.92
N SER A 423 -26.52 3.89 -17.24
CA SER A 423 -26.79 4.53 -15.96
C SER A 423 -27.46 5.89 -16.13
N VAL A 424 -27.45 6.49 -17.33
CA VAL A 424 -28.15 7.76 -17.61
C VAL A 424 -29.68 7.62 -17.53
N PRO A 425 -30.35 6.65 -18.18
CA PRO A 425 -31.78 6.41 -17.97
C PRO A 425 -32.13 6.15 -16.51
N LEU A 426 -31.32 5.33 -15.82
CA LEU A 426 -31.50 5.05 -14.40
C LEU A 426 -31.40 6.32 -13.55
N ARG A 427 -30.43 7.18 -13.87
CA ARG A 427 -30.22 8.47 -13.21
C ARG A 427 -31.40 9.41 -13.42
N LEU A 428 -31.87 9.56 -14.66
CA LEU A 428 -33.00 10.41 -15.00
C LEU A 428 -34.28 9.92 -14.33
N ALA A 429 -34.55 8.61 -14.40
CA ALA A 429 -35.73 8.00 -13.77
C ALA A 429 -35.72 8.17 -12.24
N THR A 430 -34.56 7.96 -11.60
CA THR A 430 -34.40 8.15 -10.16
C THR A 430 -34.54 9.63 -9.78
N GLY A 431 -33.97 10.53 -10.59
CA GLY A 431 -34.11 11.96 -10.40
C GLY A 431 -35.58 12.41 -10.42
N VAL A 432 -36.34 11.96 -11.43
CA VAL A 432 -37.78 12.22 -11.53
C VAL A 432 -38.56 11.62 -10.37
N PHE A 433 -38.26 10.38 -10.00
CA PHE A 433 -38.89 9.72 -8.87
C PHE A 433 -38.72 10.53 -7.57
N LEU A 434 -37.48 10.92 -7.24
CA LEU A 434 -37.19 11.70 -6.03
C LEU A 434 -37.84 13.10 -6.07
N MET A 435 -37.94 13.73 -7.24
CA MET A 435 -38.69 14.99 -7.39
C MET A 435 -40.18 14.82 -7.07
N ILE A 436 -40.82 13.78 -7.60
CA ILE A 436 -42.23 13.48 -7.32
C ILE A 436 -42.43 13.16 -5.84
N THR A 437 -41.56 12.32 -5.26
CA THR A 437 -41.60 12.01 -3.82
C THR A 437 -41.41 13.26 -2.97
N GLY A 438 -40.47 14.13 -3.35
CA GLY A 438 -40.20 15.38 -2.64
C GLY A 438 -41.42 16.30 -2.58
N VAL A 439 -42.13 16.46 -3.70
CA VAL A 439 -43.39 17.22 -3.77
C VAL A 439 -44.48 16.57 -2.94
N ALA A 440 -44.63 15.25 -3.01
CA ALA A 440 -45.67 14.51 -2.31
C ALA A 440 -45.50 14.53 -0.77
N VAL A 441 -44.26 14.55 -0.26
CA VAL A 441 -43.97 14.55 1.18
C VAL A 441 -44.22 15.93 1.83
N GLY A 442 -44.15 17.03 1.08
CA GLY A 442 -44.63 18.34 1.51
C GLY A 442 -44.02 18.89 2.82
N SER A 443 -42.69 18.82 2.99
CA SER A 443 -41.97 19.33 4.18
C SER A 443 -40.50 19.67 3.85
N GLY A 444 -39.73 20.15 4.83
CA GLY A 444 -38.28 20.40 4.66
C GLY A 444 -37.50 19.16 4.21
N VAL A 445 -37.95 17.96 4.62
CA VAL A 445 -37.41 16.69 4.14
C VAL A 445 -37.76 16.49 2.66
N GLY A 446 -39.02 16.73 2.27
CA GLY A 446 -39.45 16.66 0.87
C GLY A 446 -38.68 17.59 -0.07
N GLY A 447 -38.35 18.81 0.39
CA GLY A 447 -37.48 19.72 -0.35
C GLY A 447 -36.08 19.14 -0.63
N PHE A 448 -35.51 18.41 0.34
CA PHE A 448 -34.22 17.75 0.15
C PHE A 448 -34.28 16.59 -0.86
N PHE A 449 -35.35 15.79 -0.85
CA PHE A 449 -35.59 14.77 -1.89
C PHE A 449 -35.66 15.39 -3.29
N ALA A 450 -36.39 16.50 -3.44
CA ALA A 450 -36.49 17.21 -4.71
C ALA A 450 -35.13 17.74 -5.19
N LEU A 451 -34.32 18.31 -4.30
CA LEU A 451 -32.98 18.81 -4.64
C LEU A 451 -32.03 17.69 -5.10
N VAL A 452 -32.00 16.56 -4.39
CA VAL A 452 -31.21 15.39 -4.82
C VAL A 452 -31.72 14.85 -6.15
N GLY A 453 -33.04 14.85 -6.36
CA GLY A 453 -33.67 14.46 -7.62
C GLY A 453 -33.26 15.34 -8.80
N ILE A 454 -33.27 16.67 -8.62
CA ILE A 454 -32.81 17.65 -9.62
C ILE A 454 -31.33 17.44 -9.93
N ALA A 455 -30.49 17.30 -8.90
CA ALA A 455 -29.05 17.09 -9.05
C ALA A 455 -28.75 15.81 -9.87
N LEU A 456 -29.44 14.70 -9.59
CA LEU A 456 -29.35 13.50 -10.42
C LEU A 456 -29.83 13.76 -11.85
N PHE A 457 -30.98 14.42 -12.03
CA PHE A 457 -31.54 14.65 -13.37
C PHE A 457 -30.56 15.41 -14.29
N ILE A 458 -30.05 16.55 -13.83
CA ILE A 458 -29.12 17.40 -14.60
C ILE A 458 -27.70 16.82 -14.66
N GLY A 459 -27.40 15.81 -13.83
CA GLY A 459 -26.08 15.20 -13.74
C GLY A 459 -25.07 16.09 -13.03
N PHE A 460 -25.47 16.72 -11.92
CA PHE A 460 -24.63 17.55 -11.06
C PHE A 460 -24.24 16.79 -9.79
N MET A 461 -22.94 16.70 -9.53
CA MET A 461 -22.31 15.93 -8.45
C MET A 461 -22.92 14.54 -8.28
N THR A 462 -23.03 13.79 -9.38
CA THR A 462 -23.79 12.53 -9.45
C THR A 462 -23.34 11.46 -8.47
N THR A 463 -22.04 11.36 -8.19
CA THR A 463 -21.55 10.44 -7.14
C THR A 463 -22.06 10.82 -5.75
N LEU A 464 -22.07 12.12 -5.43
CA LEU A 464 -22.60 12.62 -4.16
C LEU A 464 -24.13 12.45 -4.11
N ALA A 465 -24.83 12.79 -5.18
CA ALA A 465 -26.28 12.64 -5.27
C ALA A 465 -26.72 11.16 -5.18
N GLY A 466 -25.96 10.23 -5.75
CA GLY A 466 -26.16 8.78 -5.60
C GLY A 466 -25.96 8.31 -4.15
N PHE A 467 -24.93 8.82 -3.47
CA PHE A 467 -24.70 8.55 -2.04
C PHE A 467 -25.82 9.12 -1.15
N LEU A 468 -26.27 10.34 -1.42
CA LEU A 468 -27.42 10.94 -0.73
C LEU A 468 -28.70 10.15 -0.98
N THR A 469 -28.89 9.64 -2.20
CA THR A 469 -30.02 8.76 -2.53
C THR A 469 -30.00 7.48 -1.70
N LEU A 470 -28.82 6.87 -1.50
CA LEU A 470 -28.63 5.73 -0.60
C LEU A 470 -29.04 6.10 0.84
N ILE A 471 -28.56 7.21 1.38
CA ILE A 471 -28.92 7.66 2.74
C ILE A 471 -30.43 7.89 2.86
N LEU A 472 -31.01 8.65 1.93
CA LEU A 472 -32.44 8.95 1.93
C LEU A 472 -33.30 7.69 1.83
N SER A 473 -32.87 6.71 1.04
CA SER A 473 -33.57 5.43 0.91
C SER A 473 -33.56 4.61 2.20
N LEU A 474 -32.45 4.63 2.96
CA LEU A 474 -32.37 3.97 4.27
C LEU A 474 -33.27 4.67 5.30
N ILE A 475 -33.36 6.01 5.25
CA ILE A 475 -34.29 6.77 6.09
C ILE A 475 -35.75 6.41 5.75
N MET A 476 -36.10 6.36 4.45
CA MET A 476 -37.45 5.96 4.03
C MET A 476 -37.82 4.55 4.48
N LEU A 477 -36.89 3.60 4.40
CA LEU A 477 -37.09 2.23 4.88
C LEU A 477 -37.34 2.18 6.39
N GLY A 478 -36.72 3.09 7.16
CA GLY A 478 -36.95 3.22 8.60
C GLY A 478 -38.32 3.80 8.96
N THR A 479 -38.94 4.60 8.08
CA THR A 479 -40.23 5.25 8.34
C THR A 479 -41.42 4.51 7.73
N SER A 480 -41.24 3.86 6.57
CA SER A 480 -42.31 3.14 5.86
C SER A 480 -41.73 2.12 4.90
N PHE A 481 -42.13 0.85 5.03
CA PHE A 481 -41.69 -0.20 4.13
C PHE A 481 -42.42 -0.11 2.78
N SER A 482 -41.66 0.05 1.70
CA SER A 482 -42.16 -0.08 0.32
C SER A 482 -41.11 -0.76 -0.56
N ILE A 483 -41.57 -1.49 -1.58
CA ILE A 483 -40.67 -2.21 -2.51
C ILE A 483 -39.77 -1.22 -3.26
N SER A 484 -40.28 -0.03 -3.60
CA SER A 484 -39.49 1.04 -4.18
C SER A 484 -38.38 1.52 -3.22
N ALA A 485 -38.70 1.75 -1.94
CA ALA A 485 -37.72 2.11 -0.92
C ALA A 485 -36.68 1.02 -0.68
N LEU A 486 -37.01 -0.26 -0.89
CA LEU A 486 -36.07 -1.38 -0.78
C LEU A 486 -35.04 -1.42 -1.92
N LEU A 487 -35.42 -0.97 -3.12
CA LEU A 487 -34.58 -1.02 -4.32
C LEU A 487 -33.70 0.23 -4.49
N LEU A 488 -34.17 1.39 -4.00
CA LEU A 488 -33.45 2.66 -4.04
C LEU A 488 -32.01 2.65 -3.47
N PRO A 489 -31.68 1.89 -2.41
CA PRO A 489 -30.30 1.75 -1.93
C PRO A 489 -29.35 1.22 -3.02
N PHE A 490 -29.79 0.19 -3.74
CA PHE A 490 -29.00 -0.43 -4.82
C PHE A 490 -28.85 0.52 -6.01
N VAL A 491 -29.90 1.29 -6.31
CA VAL A 491 -29.87 2.32 -7.34
C VAL A 491 -28.91 3.46 -6.95
N GLY A 492 -28.94 3.91 -5.69
CA GLY A 492 -27.98 4.89 -5.17
C GLY A 492 -26.54 4.44 -5.35
N ILE A 493 -26.23 3.19 -4.98
CA ILE A 493 -24.91 2.57 -5.19
C ILE A 493 -24.54 2.51 -6.68
N ALA A 494 -25.48 2.13 -7.55
CA ALA A 494 -25.23 2.08 -9.00
C ALA A 494 -24.97 3.47 -9.59
N LEU A 495 -25.64 4.52 -9.09
CA LEU A 495 -25.47 5.91 -9.54
C LEU A 495 -24.20 6.57 -9.00
N MET A 496 -23.62 6.04 -7.92
CA MET A 496 -22.31 6.49 -7.42
C MET A 496 -21.17 6.28 -8.43
N ASN A 497 -21.40 5.48 -9.47
CA ASN A 497 -20.45 5.17 -10.53
C ASN A 497 -20.22 6.33 -11.54
N GLY A 498 -20.62 7.57 -11.20
CA GLY A 498 -20.21 8.77 -11.94
C GLY A 498 -20.95 9.01 -13.26
N ALA A 499 -22.22 8.62 -13.36
CA ALA A 499 -23.06 8.79 -14.55
C ALA A 499 -23.13 10.23 -15.09
N GLY A 500 -22.85 11.23 -14.27
CA GLY A 500 -22.80 12.64 -14.67
C GLY A 500 -21.66 12.98 -15.62
N ARG A 501 -20.52 12.29 -15.53
CA ARG A 501 -19.35 12.54 -16.39
C ARG A 501 -19.59 12.17 -17.85
N SER A 502 -20.55 11.26 -18.12
CA SER A 502 -20.92 10.83 -19.48
C SER A 502 -21.94 11.76 -20.14
N PHE A 503 -22.98 12.18 -19.42
CA PHE A 503 -24.02 13.06 -19.96
C PHE A 503 -24.64 13.92 -18.85
N GLY A 504 -24.02 15.06 -18.53
CA GLY A 504 -24.47 15.92 -17.44
C GLY A 504 -23.49 17.05 -17.13
N VAL A 505 -23.84 17.89 -16.16
CA VAL A 505 -23.01 19.03 -15.74
C VAL A 505 -21.63 18.60 -15.23
N ASP A 506 -21.54 17.42 -14.61
CA ASP A 506 -20.29 16.82 -14.12
C ASP A 506 -19.20 16.66 -15.19
N HIS A 507 -19.57 16.54 -16.47
CA HIS A 507 -18.61 16.48 -17.57
C HIS A 507 -17.69 17.72 -17.61
N TRP A 508 -18.26 18.89 -17.32
CA TRP A 508 -17.55 20.18 -17.32
C TRP A 508 -17.10 20.57 -15.92
N LEU A 509 -17.95 20.31 -14.93
CA LEU A 509 -17.75 20.75 -13.55
C LEU A 509 -16.60 20.00 -12.88
N ILE A 510 -16.52 18.66 -13.01
CA ILE A 510 -15.52 17.88 -12.27
C ILE A 510 -14.09 18.23 -12.69
N PRO A 511 -13.74 18.29 -14.00
CA PRO A 511 -12.41 18.73 -14.42
C PRO A 511 -12.10 20.18 -14.01
N TRP A 512 -13.11 21.06 -14.03
CA TRP A 512 -12.96 22.45 -13.59
C TRP A 512 -12.69 22.55 -12.08
N LEU A 513 -13.40 21.77 -11.26
CA LEU A 513 -13.16 21.68 -9.81
C LEU A 513 -11.77 21.10 -9.52
N GLU A 514 -11.37 20.03 -10.21
CA GLU A 514 -10.04 19.43 -10.05
C GLU A 514 -8.93 20.43 -10.39
N LYS A 515 -9.11 21.24 -11.44
CA LYS A 515 -8.13 22.25 -11.85
C LYS A 515 -8.07 23.46 -10.91
N ASN A 516 -9.21 24.00 -10.50
CA ASN A 516 -9.28 25.29 -9.81
C ASN A 516 -9.43 25.18 -8.29
N LEU A 517 -10.06 24.13 -7.79
CA LEU A 517 -10.13 23.84 -6.35
C LEU A 517 -9.06 22.83 -5.92
N GLY A 518 -8.47 22.08 -6.86
CA GLY A 518 -7.35 21.18 -6.56
C GLY A 518 -6.23 21.91 -5.84
N THR A 519 -5.81 23.06 -6.35
CA THR A 519 -4.76 23.91 -5.74
C THR A 519 -5.17 24.57 -4.42
N LEU A 520 -6.48 24.81 -4.19
CA LEU A 520 -6.98 25.28 -2.89
C LEU A 520 -6.88 24.20 -1.80
N ILE A 521 -7.01 22.94 -2.20
CA ILE A 521 -6.87 21.78 -1.30
C ILE A 521 -5.40 21.35 -1.19
N THR A 522 -4.60 21.49 -2.25
CA THR A 522 -3.21 21.00 -2.29
C THR A 522 -2.12 22.05 -2.08
N GLY A 523 -2.46 23.34 -2.15
CA GLY A 523 -1.51 24.46 -2.17
C GLY A 523 -0.61 24.47 -3.41
N ASP A 524 0.16 25.55 -3.56
CA ASP A 524 1.28 25.63 -4.51
C ASP A 524 2.54 25.00 -3.90
N SER A 525 3.26 24.18 -4.67
CA SER A 525 4.51 23.58 -4.22
C SER A 525 5.63 24.63 -4.17
N LYS A 526 6.03 25.04 -2.96
CA LYS A 526 7.20 25.92 -2.76
C LYS A 526 8.46 25.12 -2.47
N ALA A 527 9.61 25.55 -2.99
CA ALA A 527 10.93 24.98 -2.68
C ALA A 527 11.40 25.48 -1.30
N SER A 528 11.91 24.58 -0.44
CA SER A 528 12.32 24.87 0.96
C SER A 528 13.80 24.54 1.22
N TYR A 529 14.66 24.75 0.22
CA TYR A 529 16.08 24.37 0.34
C TYR A 529 16.97 25.46 0.98
N ASN A 530 16.56 26.73 0.97
CA ASN A 530 17.47 27.83 1.33
C ASN A 530 17.71 27.97 2.85
N ASP A 531 16.79 27.51 3.72
CA ASP A 531 16.91 27.80 5.17
C ASP A 531 17.75 26.77 5.97
N LEU A 532 18.44 25.82 5.32
CA LEU A 532 19.32 24.86 6.02
C LEU A 532 20.81 25.19 5.88
N ALA A 533 21.19 25.94 4.84
CA ALA A 533 22.60 26.28 4.57
C ALA A 533 23.00 27.62 5.20
N GLU A 534 22.05 28.48 5.55
CA GLU A 534 22.31 29.72 6.28
C GLU A 534 22.22 29.49 7.80
N LYS A 535 23.30 28.92 8.37
CA LYS A 535 23.72 29.18 9.75
C LYS A 535 25.12 28.67 10.02
#